data_AF-A0A2M7C8N4-F1
#
_entry.id   AF-A0A2M7C8N4-F1
#
_cell.length_a   1.000
_cell.length_b   1.000
_cell.length_c   1.000
_cell.angle_alpha   90.00
_cell.angle_beta   90.00
_cell.angle_gamma   90.00
#
_symmetry.space_group_name_H-M   'P 1'
#
loop_
_entity.id
_entity.type
_entity.pdbx_description
1 polymer ?
#
loop_
_entity_poly.entity_id
_entity_poly.type
_entity_poly.pdbx_seq_one_letter_code
_entity_poly.pdbx_strand_id
1 'polypeptide(L)'
;MKKRLFTIVVLLMACIGCLPETGMAGEDSHTALAVIQKTLAEHFSWDLRILTYGIIQEPSNSSQNSENNFLQIPHYTADLEIRPDLRLNIDPLELSAKPRMRLEYSIWREGYRKGESEWDDDWYINEWLVRWKVRENLFISYGRENLQWGPSFLFSPSNPFFQDNGRRNPYLEVPGMDFGRLVWIPGSSWTISFIANTDEGRNKTASGFPIGFPQGTPFEKTFALKIDYTGRQNYGSIIFSHREDSLNSLGFFGGWTISDAILLYGEGVITQGSKALYPKRDSSPFGASMQKLHQDDSTIKPVLLIGGSYTFAASGTLSMEYAYYSPGYSDADPDTYYSLRRSAAGAISSSGLLSALGQKTLGQTASTG
;
A
#
# COMPACT_ATOMS: atom_id res chain seq x y z
N MET A 1 -3.58 -10.72 23.44
CA MET A 1 -2.15 -11.00 23.17
C MET A 1 -1.42 -9.86 22.44
N LYS A 2 -1.96 -9.27 21.36
CA LYS A 2 -1.31 -8.22 20.55
C LYS A 2 -0.82 -6.99 21.35
N LYS A 3 -1.61 -6.49 22.33
CA LYS A 3 -1.21 -5.35 23.19
C LYS A 3 0.00 -5.65 24.10
N ARG A 4 0.21 -6.90 24.55
CA ARG A 4 1.31 -7.25 25.47
C ARG A 4 2.64 -7.42 24.74
N LEU A 5 2.64 -7.93 23.50
CA LEU A 5 3.85 -8.05 22.68
C LEU A 5 4.36 -6.66 22.24
N PHE A 6 3.44 -5.74 21.91
CA PHE A 6 3.74 -4.34 21.62
C PHE A 6 4.47 -3.65 22.79
N THR A 7 3.94 -3.78 24.01
CA THR A 7 4.57 -3.20 25.20
C THR A 7 5.96 -3.79 25.43
N ILE A 8 6.15 -5.10 25.25
CA ILE A 8 7.45 -5.76 25.48
C ILE A 8 8.50 -5.32 24.46
N VAL A 9 8.18 -5.26 23.17
CA VAL A 9 9.16 -4.88 22.12
C VAL A 9 9.52 -3.40 22.22
N VAL A 10 8.53 -2.53 22.45
CA VAL A 10 8.76 -1.08 22.62
C VAL A 10 9.48 -0.79 23.93
N LEU A 11 9.16 -1.46 25.04
CA LEU A 11 9.94 -1.32 26.28
C LEU A 11 11.35 -1.89 26.12
N LEU A 12 11.56 -3.02 25.44
CA LEU A 12 12.91 -3.55 25.24
C LEU A 12 13.75 -2.55 24.44
N MET A 13 13.21 -1.99 23.35
CA MET A 13 13.94 -1.05 22.50
C MET A 13 14.14 0.31 23.19
N ALA A 14 13.13 0.82 23.93
CA ALA A 14 13.23 2.08 24.66
C ALA A 14 14.11 1.98 25.93
N CYS A 15 14.06 0.86 26.66
CA CYS A 15 14.96 0.64 27.80
C CYS A 15 16.42 0.46 27.36
N ILE A 16 16.68 -0.08 26.16
CA ILE A 16 18.05 -0.16 25.63
C ILE A 16 18.58 1.22 25.24
N GLY A 17 17.72 2.13 24.75
CA GLY A 17 18.12 3.49 24.33
C GLY A 17 18.12 4.56 25.44
N CYS A 18 17.43 4.34 26.57
CA CYS A 18 17.22 5.36 27.61
C CYS A 18 17.86 5.05 28.98
N LEU A 19 18.75 4.07 29.11
CA LEU A 19 19.44 3.85 30.39
C LEU A 19 20.58 4.86 30.56
N PRO A 20 20.49 5.80 31.52
CA PRO A 20 21.61 6.68 31.85
C PRO A 20 22.76 5.86 32.43
N GLU A 21 23.99 6.29 32.13
CA GLU A 21 25.22 5.80 32.76
C GLU A 21 25.21 6.10 34.26
N THR A 22 24.50 5.31 35.07
CA THR A 22 24.67 5.33 36.53
C THR A 22 25.68 4.26 36.91
N GLY A 23 26.93 4.69 37.02
CA GLY A 23 27.99 3.88 37.62
C GLY A 23 27.65 3.57 39.08
N MET A 24 27.54 2.29 39.41
CA MET A 24 27.76 1.77 40.76
C MET A 24 28.38 0.38 40.67
N ALA A 25 29.35 0.14 41.55
CA ALA A 25 30.36 -0.90 41.49
C ALA A 25 29.84 -2.32 41.79
N GLY A 26 30.29 -3.26 40.97
CA GLY A 26 30.27 -4.71 41.19
C GLY A 26 31.22 -5.37 40.19
N GLU A 27 32.43 -5.71 40.63
CA GLU A 27 33.46 -6.30 39.77
C GLU A 27 32.98 -7.63 39.16
N ASP A 28 33.29 -7.84 37.88
CA ASP A 28 33.07 -9.03 37.02
C ASP A 28 31.74 -9.15 36.24
N SER A 29 30.58 -8.72 36.75
CA SER A 29 29.33 -8.72 35.94
C SER A 29 29.09 -7.42 35.16
N HIS A 30 29.68 -6.31 35.62
CA HIS A 30 29.52 -4.99 35.02
C HIS A 30 30.24 -4.84 33.68
N THR A 31 31.33 -5.56 33.45
CA THR A 31 32.13 -5.45 32.22
C THR A 31 31.39 -6.03 31.01
N ALA A 32 30.75 -7.18 31.17
CA ALA A 32 29.98 -7.81 30.09
C ALA A 32 28.72 -7.00 29.73
N LEU A 33 28.01 -6.49 30.74
CA LEU A 33 26.81 -5.69 30.53
C LEU A 33 27.13 -4.33 29.88
N ALA A 34 28.21 -3.67 30.32
CA ALA A 34 28.69 -2.43 29.73
C ALA A 34 29.16 -2.61 28.27
N VAL A 35 29.82 -3.73 27.96
CA VAL A 35 30.21 -4.07 26.58
C VAL A 35 28.99 -4.32 25.70
N ILE A 36 27.97 -5.03 26.20
CA ILE A 36 26.72 -5.26 25.47
C ILE A 36 25.98 -3.93 25.22
N GLN A 37 25.87 -3.07 26.24
CA GLN A 37 25.24 -1.75 26.12
C GLN A 37 25.95 -0.87 25.10
N LYS A 38 27.28 -0.79 25.17
CA LYS A 38 28.07 -0.02 24.22
C LYS A 38 27.90 -0.54 22.79
N THR A 39 27.94 -1.86 22.61
CA THR A 39 27.75 -2.49 21.30
C THR A 39 26.34 -2.21 20.76
N LEU A 40 25.30 -2.29 21.59
CA LEU A 40 23.93 -1.95 21.20
C LEU A 40 23.78 -0.49 20.82
N ALA A 41 24.37 0.43 21.60
CA ALA A 41 24.31 1.87 21.33
C ALA A 41 24.99 2.24 20.01
N GLU A 42 26.11 1.58 19.66
CA GLU A 42 26.83 1.82 18.41
C GLU A 42 26.09 1.33 17.15
N HIS A 43 25.24 0.31 17.31
CA HIS A 43 24.51 -0.33 16.19
C HIS A 43 23.03 0.03 16.13
N PHE A 44 22.54 0.77 17.12
CA PHE A 44 21.18 1.28 17.19
C PHE A 44 21.11 2.68 16.57
N SER A 45 20.09 2.89 15.75
CA SER A 45 19.79 4.21 15.18
C SER A 45 18.30 4.48 15.29
N TRP A 46 17.95 5.74 15.48
CA TRP A 46 16.57 6.20 15.47
C TRP A 46 16.42 7.51 14.72
N ASP A 47 15.29 7.68 14.05
CA ASP A 47 14.86 8.91 13.40
C ASP A 47 13.47 9.27 13.93
N LEU A 48 13.17 10.57 14.03
CA LEU A 48 11.87 11.04 14.47
C LEU A 48 11.37 12.12 13.51
N ARG A 49 10.21 11.85 12.92
CA ARG A 49 9.49 12.83 12.11
C ARG A 49 8.17 13.19 12.78
N ILE A 50 7.89 14.48 12.84
CA ILE A 50 6.60 15.02 13.28
C ILE A 50 6.04 15.78 12.09
N LEU A 51 4.85 15.39 11.63
CA LEU A 51 4.17 16.00 10.50
C LEU A 51 2.87 16.61 10.98
N THR A 52 2.57 17.79 10.47
CA THR A 52 1.26 18.40 10.64
C THR A 52 0.79 18.97 9.32
N TYR A 53 -0.48 18.80 9.02
CA TYR A 53 -1.10 19.37 7.84
C TYR A 53 -2.58 19.63 8.09
N GLY A 54 -3.16 20.46 7.22
CA GLY A 54 -4.59 20.71 7.21
C GLY A 54 -5.13 20.61 5.79
N ILE A 55 -6.32 20.04 5.66
CA ILE A 55 -7.05 19.93 4.40
C ILE A 55 -8.27 20.84 4.49
N ILE A 56 -8.43 21.70 3.49
CA ILE A 56 -9.64 22.47 3.26
C ILE A 56 -10.18 22.03 1.90
N GLN A 57 -11.39 21.49 1.89
CA GLN A 57 -12.01 20.98 0.67
C GLN A 57 -13.52 21.20 0.68
N GLU A 58 -14.07 21.35 -0.52
CA GLU A 58 -15.52 21.47 -0.75
C GLU A 58 -15.98 20.21 -1.49
N PRO A 59 -16.64 19.26 -0.80
CA PRO A 59 -17.17 18.06 -1.44
C PRO A 59 -18.12 18.42 -2.59
N SER A 60 -17.82 17.95 -3.79
CA SER A 60 -18.68 18.21 -4.95
C SER A 60 -19.99 17.43 -4.86
N ASN A 61 -21.10 18.12 -5.11
CA ASN A 61 -22.40 17.49 -5.29
C ASN A 61 -22.42 16.69 -6.60
N SER A 62 -22.38 15.36 -6.51
CA SER A 62 -22.27 14.46 -7.66
C SER A 62 -23.23 13.28 -7.57
N SER A 63 -23.44 12.58 -8.69
CA SER A 63 -24.21 11.33 -8.68
C SER A 63 -23.58 10.20 -7.86
N GLN A 64 -22.32 10.33 -7.41
CA GLN A 64 -21.70 9.37 -6.48
C GLN A 64 -22.00 9.70 -5.03
N ASN A 65 -22.16 10.99 -4.75
CA ASN A 65 -22.11 11.53 -3.41
C ASN A 65 -22.97 12.79 -3.34
N SER A 66 -24.27 12.62 -3.59
CA SER A 66 -25.21 13.73 -3.59
C SER A 66 -25.26 14.34 -2.19
N GLU A 67 -25.06 15.65 -2.10
CA GLU A 67 -25.04 16.42 -0.85
C GLU A 67 -24.12 15.83 0.23
N ASN A 68 -23.07 15.11 -0.18
CA ASN A 68 -22.15 14.42 0.72
C ASN A 68 -22.79 13.35 1.64
N ASN A 69 -23.98 12.86 1.29
CA ASN A 69 -24.73 11.90 2.11
C ASN A 69 -24.17 10.48 2.08
N PHE A 70 -23.36 10.15 1.06
CA PHE A 70 -22.80 8.81 0.91
C PHE A 70 -21.37 8.72 1.44
N LEU A 71 -20.45 9.52 0.90
CA LEU A 71 -19.01 9.46 1.24
C LEU A 71 -18.67 10.20 2.53
N GLN A 72 -19.53 11.13 2.98
CA GLN A 72 -19.38 11.88 4.24
C GLN A 72 -17.97 12.48 4.39
N ILE A 73 -17.51 13.15 3.34
CA ILE A 73 -16.18 13.76 3.25
C ILE A 73 -16.14 15.00 4.16
N PRO A 74 -15.16 15.12 5.09
CA PRO A 74 -15.02 16.31 5.94
C PRO A 74 -14.58 17.53 5.11
N HIS A 75 -14.97 18.72 5.54
CA HIS A 75 -14.59 19.99 4.89
C HIS A 75 -13.26 20.53 5.41
N TYR A 76 -13.01 20.30 6.70
CA TYR A 76 -11.79 20.69 7.38
C TYR A 76 -11.24 19.48 8.09
N THR A 77 -9.97 19.21 7.86
CA THR A 77 -9.23 18.21 8.60
C THR A 77 -7.92 18.84 9.07
N ALA A 78 -7.55 18.58 10.31
CA ALA A 78 -6.24 18.91 10.87
C ALA A 78 -5.59 17.63 11.40
N ASP A 79 -4.38 17.35 10.96
CA ASP A 79 -3.63 16.14 11.29
C ASP A 79 -2.33 16.48 12.03
N LEU A 80 -2.02 15.62 12.99
CA LEU A 80 -0.73 15.51 13.65
C LEU A 80 -0.28 14.05 13.62
N GLU A 81 0.88 13.81 13.01
CA GLU A 81 1.49 12.49 12.95
C GLU A 81 2.88 12.48 13.56
N ILE A 82 3.15 11.46 14.39
CA ILE A 82 4.46 11.20 14.98
C ILE A 82 4.97 9.87 14.44
N ARG A 83 6.15 9.92 13.79
CA ARG A 83 6.74 8.82 13.04
C ARG A 83 8.18 8.53 13.49
N PRO A 84 8.38 7.82 14.61
CA PRO A 84 9.69 7.29 14.99
C PRO A 84 10.06 6.08 14.13
N ASP A 85 11.30 6.03 13.64
CA ASP A 85 11.87 4.88 12.94
C ASP A 85 13.04 4.35 13.74
N LEU A 86 12.97 3.09 14.18
CA LEU A 86 13.98 2.45 15.01
C LEU A 86 14.68 1.34 14.21
N ARG A 87 16.01 1.28 14.28
CA ARG A 87 16.80 0.22 13.62
C ARG A 87 17.94 -0.26 14.51
N LEU A 88 18.21 -1.56 14.47
CA LEU A 88 19.34 -2.19 15.13
C LEU A 88 20.01 -3.14 14.14
N ASN A 89 21.30 -2.92 13.87
CA ASN A 89 22.07 -3.68 12.87
C ASN A 89 23.26 -4.37 13.52
N ILE A 90 23.12 -5.63 13.93
CA ILE A 90 24.21 -6.40 14.55
C ILE A 90 24.50 -7.60 13.67
N ASP A 91 25.57 -7.60 12.88
CA ASP A 91 25.87 -8.71 11.96
C ASP A 91 25.84 -10.08 12.69
N PRO A 92 25.01 -11.08 12.27
CA PRO A 92 24.24 -11.20 11.02
C PRO A 92 22.75 -10.76 11.05
N LEU A 93 22.29 -10.12 12.12
CA LEU A 93 20.91 -9.75 12.39
C LEU A 93 20.62 -8.25 12.14
N GLU A 94 19.56 -7.98 11.40
CA GLU A 94 18.97 -6.64 11.23
C GLU A 94 17.54 -6.64 11.79
N LEU A 95 17.26 -5.69 12.67
CA LEU A 95 15.93 -5.45 13.24
C LEU A 95 15.50 -4.02 12.94
N SER A 96 14.22 -3.83 12.59
CA SER A 96 13.64 -2.49 12.49
C SER A 96 12.20 -2.46 12.99
N ALA A 97 11.77 -1.32 13.50
CA ALA A 97 10.38 -1.08 13.87
C ALA A 97 10.01 0.38 13.62
N LYS A 98 8.82 0.60 13.05
CA LYS A 98 8.29 1.92 12.70
C LYS A 98 6.92 2.14 13.37
N PRO A 99 6.88 2.41 14.69
CA PRO A 99 5.64 2.79 15.34
C PRO A 99 5.14 4.15 14.85
N ARG A 100 3.83 4.35 14.88
CA ARG A 100 3.14 5.56 14.42
C ARG A 100 2.07 5.96 15.42
N MET A 101 1.89 7.25 15.56
CA MET A 101 0.75 7.87 16.22
C MET A 101 0.16 8.90 15.27
N ARG A 102 -1.15 8.85 15.06
CA ARG A 102 -1.91 9.84 14.31
C ARG A 102 -3.01 10.41 15.18
N LEU A 103 -3.16 11.72 15.16
CA LEU A 103 -4.26 12.47 15.74
C LEU A 103 -4.90 13.30 14.64
N GLU A 104 -6.17 13.05 14.37
CA GLU A 104 -6.93 13.72 13.32
C GLU A 104 -8.12 14.45 13.97
N TYR A 105 -8.38 15.69 13.54
CA TYR A 105 -9.56 16.45 13.89
C TYR A 105 -10.31 16.84 12.63
N SER A 106 -11.58 16.44 12.52
CA SER A 106 -12.39 16.60 11.30
C SER A 106 -13.70 17.35 11.58
N ILE A 107 -14.14 18.17 10.63
CA ILE A 107 -15.40 18.96 10.70
C ILE A 107 -16.22 18.78 9.42
N TRP A 108 -17.52 18.56 9.57
CA TRP A 108 -18.47 18.42 8.45
C TRP A 108 -19.44 19.60 8.37
N ARG A 109 -19.57 20.22 7.20
CA ARG A 109 -20.55 21.30 6.96
C ARG A 109 -21.78 20.88 6.17
N GLU A 110 -21.76 19.69 5.57
CA GLU A 110 -22.80 19.16 4.70
C GLU A 110 -22.98 17.64 4.89
N GLY A 111 -24.08 17.10 4.37
CA GLY A 111 -24.47 15.70 4.50
C GLY A 111 -25.10 15.36 5.85
N TYR A 112 -25.29 14.06 6.12
CA TYR A 112 -25.89 13.56 7.36
C TYR A 112 -25.16 13.99 8.63
N ARG A 113 -23.84 14.22 8.56
CA ARG A 113 -22.98 14.62 9.68
C ARG A 113 -22.84 16.14 9.82
N LYS A 114 -23.71 16.92 9.17
CA LYS A 114 -23.59 18.38 9.15
C LYS A 114 -23.55 18.99 10.56
N GLY A 115 -22.53 19.81 10.81
CA GLY A 115 -22.30 20.50 12.08
C GLY A 115 -21.55 19.66 13.11
N GLU A 116 -21.24 18.40 12.80
CA GLU A 116 -20.43 17.56 13.66
C GLU A 116 -18.93 17.90 13.54
N SER A 117 -18.22 17.62 14.63
CA SER A 117 -16.77 17.56 14.65
C SER A 117 -16.32 16.31 15.41
N GLU A 118 -15.22 15.71 15.00
CA GLU A 118 -14.73 14.45 15.54
C GLU A 118 -13.23 14.49 15.74
N TRP A 119 -12.77 13.83 16.80
CA TRP A 119 -11.36 13.53 17.04
C TRP A 119 -11.15 12.02 16.83
N ASP A 120 -10.13 11.66 16.07
CA ASP A 120 -9.68 10.28 15.87
C ASP A 120 -8.21 10.15 16.30
N ASP A 121 -7.90 9.11 17.07
CA ASP A 121 -6.54 8.75 17.45
C ASP A 121 -6.21 7.31 17.05
N ASP A 122 -5.09 7.13 16.33
CA ASP A 122 -4.63 5.80 15.90
C ASP A 122 -3.17 5.57 16.28
N TRP A 123 -2.91 4.44 16.91
CA TRP A 123 -1.58 3.99 17.34
C TRP A 123 -1.30 2.62 16.76
N TYR A 124 -0.26 2.53 15.93
CA TYR A 124 0.02 1.29 15.19
C TYR A 124 1.50 1.15 14.86
N ILE A 125 1.87 -0.04 14.39
CA ILE A 125 3.19 -0.29 13.79
C ILE A 125 2.98 -0.37 12.28
N ASN A 126 3.55 0.60 11.55
CA ASN A 126 3.45 0.63 10.09
C ASN A 126 4.33 -0.46 9.45
N GLU A 127 5.57 -0.57 9.92
CA GLU A 127 6.53 -1.57 9.45
C GLU A 127 7.33 -2.13 10.62
N TRP A 128 7.75 -3.39 10.50
CA TRP A 128 8.74 -4.00 11.36
C TRP A 128 9.45 -5.10 10.57
N LEU A 129 10.72 -5.36 10.86
CA LEU A 129 11.52 -6.32 10.11
C LEU A 129 12.44 -7.09 11.06
N VAL A 130 12.51 -8.40 10.84
CA VAL A 130 13.60 -9.25 11.30
C VAL A 130 14.27 -9.84 10.06
N ARG A 131 15.55 -9.55 9.85
CA ARG A 131 16.35 -10.10 8.75
C ARG A 131 17.61 -10.76 9.29
N TRP A 132 17.89 -11.95 8.79
CA TRP A 132 19.07 -12.74 9.10
C TRP A 132 19.92 -12.94 7.84
N LYS A 133 21.19 -12.52 7.90
CA LYS A 133 22.22 -12.81 6.90
C LYS A 133 22.74 -14.23 7.13
N VAL A 134 22.18 -15.20 6.40
CA VAL A 134 22.58 -16.62 6.53
C VAL A 134 23.99 -16.81 5.97
N ARG A 135 24.29 -16.13 4.86
CA ARG A 135 25.60 -16.02 4.21
C ARG A 135 25.68 -14.64 3.56
N GLU A 136 26.87 -14.26 3.09
CA GLU A 136 27.09 -12.98 2.39
C GLU A 136 26.16 -12.76 1.18
N ASN A 137 25.63 -13.83 0.59
CA ASN A 137 24.74 -13.78 -0.57
C ASN A 137 23.34 -14.36 -0.32
N LEU A 138 22.98 -14.68 0.91
CA LEU A 138 21.70 -15.33 1.24
C LEU A 138 21.07 -14.71 2.49
N PHE A 139 19.86 -14.18 2.33
CA PHE A 139 19.13 -13.47 3.37
C PHE A 139 17.75 -14.08 3.57
N ILE A 140 17.36 -14.24 4.83
CA ILE A 140 16.01 -14.63 5.22
C ILE A 140 15.42 -13.47 6.01
N SER A 141 14.17 -13.11 5.74
CA SER A 141 13.48 -12.09 6.53
C SER A 141 12.00 -12.37 6.71
N TYR A 142 11.47 -11.87 7.82
CA TYR A 142 10.04 -11.85 8.08
C TYR A 142 9.68 -10.52 8.75
N GLY A 143 8.61 -9.89 8.30
CA GLY A 143 8.25 -8.56 8.78
C GLY A 143 7.06 -7.95 8.09
N ARG A 144 6.56 -6.85 8.65
CA ARG A 144 5.64 -5.94 7.98
C ARG A 144 6.44 -4.91 7.19
N GLU A 145 6.30 -4.90 5.88
CA GLU A 145 7.09 -4.04 5.01
C GLU A 145 6.22 -3.40 3.91
N ASN A 146 6.67 -2.28 3.38
CA ASN A 146 6.16 -1.70 2.14
C ASN A 146 7.09 -2.10 0.98
N LEU A 147 6.78 -3.20 0.30
CA LEU A 147 7.60 -3.74 -0.78
C LEU A 147 7.24 -3.07 -2.12
N GLN A 148 7.89 -1.95 -2.40
CA GLN A 148 7.73 -1.22 -3.65
C GLN A 148 8.80 -1.61 -4.67
N TRP A 149 8.42 -1.66 -5.94
CA TRP A 149 9.33 -1.79 -7.07
C TRP A 149 8.70 -1.19 -8.31
N GLY A 150 9.39 -1.33 -9.44
CA GLY A 150 8.95 -0.76 -10.70
C GLY A 150 9.42 0.68 -10.89
N PRO A 151 9.65 1.09 -12.15
CA PRO A 151 10.07 2.44 -12.50
C PRO A 151 8.94 3.46 -12.41
N SER A 152 7.70 3.00 -12.55
CA SER A 152 6.52 3.80 -12.85
C SER A 152 6.18 4.82 -11.76
N PHE A 153 5.73 6.01 -12.17
CA PHE A 153 5.25 7.09 -11.32
C PHE A 153 3.75 7.01 -11.06
N LEU A 154 2.93 6.70 -12.08
CA LEU A 154 1.47 6.66 -11.95
C LEU A 154 0.98 5.55 -11.01
N PHE A 155 1.37 4.30 -11.28
CA PHE A 155 1.05 3.11 -10.47
C PHE A 155 2.00 1.97 -10.88
N SER A 156 2.12 0.91 -10.07
CA SER A 156 3.01 -0.23 -10.34
C SER A 156 2.22 -1.50 -10.73
N PRO A 157 1.93 -1.73 -12.03
CA PRO A 157 1.16 -2.90 -12.45
C PRO A 157 1.86 -4.23 -12.16
N SER A 158 3.19 -4.26 -12.16
CA SER A 158 3.96 -5.50 -11.95
C SER A 158 4.08 -5.90 -10.48
N ASN A 159 3.65 -5.05 -9.55
CA ASN A 159 3.65 -5.33 -8.14
C ASN A 159 2.32 -5.96 -7.73
N PRO A 160 2.28 -7.28 -7.43
CA PRO A 160 1.06 -7.97 -7.06
C PRO A 160 0.60 -7.63 -5.64
N PHE A 161 1.40 -6.90 -4.86
CA PHE A 161 1.13 -6.57 -3.46
C PHE A 161 0.67 -5.12 -3.29
N PHE A 162 1.31 -4.17 -3.99
CA PHE A 162 1.01 -2.74 -3.89
C PHE A 162 0.86 -2.11 -5.28
N GLN A 163 -0.36 -1.71 -5.64
CA GLN A 163 -0.59 -0.96 -6.88
C GLN A 163 -0.21 0.52 -6.72
N ASP A 164 -0.47 1.11 -5.54
CA ASP A 164 -0.04 2.46 -5.19
C ASP A 164 1.42 2.44 -4.72
N ASN A 165 2.25 3.27 -5.34
CA ASN A 165 3.67 3.41 -5.07
C ASN A 165 4.00 4.56 -4.11
N GLY A 166 2.98 5.28 -3.61
CA GLY A 166 3.12 6.42 -2.70
C GLY A 166 3.73 7.68 -3.34
N ARG A 167 4.03 7.67 -4.64
CA ARG A 167 4.70 8.80 -5.31
C ARG A 167 3.75 9.96 -5.62
N ARG A 168 2.43 9.71 -5.64
CA ARG A 168 1.42 10.74 -5.94
C ARG A 168 1.19 11.71 -4.77
N ASN A 169 1.35 11.25 -3.53
CA ASN A 169 1.14 12.09 -2.36
C ASN A 169 2.27 11.88 -1.34
N PRO A 170 3.23 12.82 -1.24
CA PRO A 170 4.37 12.69 -0.36
C PRO A 170 4.00 12.72 1.14
N TYR A 171 2.79 13.17 1.48
CA TYR A 171 2.31 13.17 2.86
C TYR A 171 1.81 11.80 3.32
N LEU A 172 1.33 10.97 2.39
CA LEU A 172 0.77 9.65 2.70
C LEU A 172 1.89 8.62 2.84
N GLU A 173 1.95 7.98 4.00
CA GLU A 173 2.76 6.78 4.19
C GLU A 173 1.98 5.57 3.70
N VAL A 174 2.55 4.82 2.74
CA VAL A 174 1.91 3.60 2.24
C VAL A 174 1.92 2.54 3.35
N PRO A 175 0.78 1.93 3.66
CA PRO A 175 0.69 0.94 4.72
C PRO A 175 1.46 -0.34 4.36
N GLY A 176 2.21 -0.90 5.32
CA GLY A 176 2.90 -2.17 5.11
C GLY A 176 1.99 -3.41 5.19
N MET A 177 2.41 -4.50 4.55
CA MET A 177 1.83 -5.84 4.65
C MET A 177 2.85 -6.82 5.26
N ASP A 178 2.40 -7.97 5.76
CA ASP A 178 3.32 -8.94 6.36
C ASP A 178 3.88 -9.90 5.30
N PHE A 179 5.20 -10.08 5.29
CA PHE A 179 5.92 -10.89 4.31
C PHE A 179 6.94 -11.81 4.96
N GLY A 180 7.05 -13.03 4.44
CA GLY A 180 8.26 -13.86 4.53
C GLY A 180 9.05 -13.78 3.23
N ARG A 181 10.37 -13.61 3.32
CA ARG A 181 11.23 -13.50 2.14
C ARG A 181 12.51 -14.32 2.27
N LEU A 182 12.90 -14.92 1.16
CA LEU A 182 14.21 -15.51 0.93
C LEU A 182 14.84 -14.80 -0.27
N VAL A 183 16.00 -14.16 -0.07
CA VAL A 183 16.71 -13.42 -1.11
C VAL A 183 18.08 -14.04 -1.32
N TRP A 184 18.36 -14.43 -2.56
CA TRP A 184 19.63 -15.01 -2.98
C TRP A 184 20.28 -14.16 -4.06
N ILE A 185 21.56 -13.86 -3.90
CA ILE A 185 22.36 -13.04 -4.81
C ILE A 185 23.46 -13.94 -5.42
N PRO A 186 23.14 -14.75 -6.46
CA PRO A 186 24.10 -15.70 -7.03
C PRO A 186 25.33 -15.05 -7.67
N GLY A 187 25.24 -13.77 -8.04
CA GLY A 187 26.34 -13.00 -8.63
C GLY A 187 26.07 -11.50 -8.56
N SER A 188 26.97 -10.68 -9.08
CA SER A 188 26.89 -9.21 -8.96
C SER A 188 25.73 -8.55 -9.72
N SER A 189 25.15 -9.24 -10.70
CA SER A 189 24.09 -8.70 -11.57
C SER A 189 22.73 -9.36 -11.38
N TRP A 190 22.60 -10.37 -10.51
CA TRP A 190 21.38 -11.16 -10.41
C TRP A 190 20.92 -11.29 -8.96
N THR A 191 19.63 -11.07 -8.74
CA THR A 191 18.97 -11.30 -7.45
C THR A 191 17.72 -12.13 -7.66
N ILE A 192 17.55 -13.17 -6.86
CA ILE A 192 16.36 -14.04 -6.87
C ILE A 192 15.68 -13.91 -5.52
N SER A 193 14.40 -13.54 -5.53
CA SER A 193 13.60 -13.36 -4.32
C SER A 193 12.36 -14.24 -4.35
N PHE A 194 12.20 -15.05 -3.32
CA PHE A 194 10.93 -15.72 -3.01
C PHE A 194 10.22 -14.93 -1.92
N ILE A 195 8.97 -14.58 -2.18
CA ILE A 195 8.18 -13.69 -1.31
C ILE A 195 6.84 -14.37 -1.05
N ALA A 196 6.46 -14.46 0.22
CA ALA A 196 5.15 -14.95 0.65
C ALA A 196 4.49 -13.85 1.48
N ASN A 197 3.36 -13.34 1.02
CA ASN A 197 2.52 -12.42 1.77
C ASN A 197 1.58 -13.20 2.68
N THR A 198 1.69 -12.97 3.98
CA THR A 198 1.03 -13.77 5.01
C THR A 198 -0.11 -13.05 5.70
N ASP A 199 -0.17 -11.72 5.62
CA ASP A 199 -1.22 -10.88 6.21
C ASP A 199 -1.35 -9.56 5.43
N GLU A 200 -2.57 -9.00 5.35
CA GLU A 200 -2.83 -7.67 4.76
C GLU A 200 -2.19 -6.52 5.55
N GLY A 201 -1.77 -6.80 6.79
CA GLY A 201 -1.07 -5.86 7.66
C GLY A 201 -1.91 -4.62 7.94
N ARG A 202 -1.43 -3.46 7.49
CA ARG A 202 -2.16 -2.19 7.56
C ARG A 202 -2.83 -1.82 6.24
N ASN A 203 -2.58 -2.56 5.17
CA ASN A 203 -3.13 -2.29 3.86
C ASN A 203 -4.56 -2.82 3.78
N LYS A 204 -5.48 -2.12 4.46
CA LYS A 204 -6.91 -2.41 4.48
C LYS A 204 -7.63 -2.01 3.19
N THR A 205 -6.90 -1.57 2.17
CA THR A 205 -7.47 -1.16 0.88
C THR A 205 -8.15 -2.34 0.16
N ALA A 206 -7.75 -3.58 0.46
CA ALA A 206 -8.44 -4.79 0.00
C ALA A 206 -9.73 -5.11 0.78
N SER A 207 -9.92 -4.52 1.96
CA SER A 207 -10.93 -4.89 2.96
C SER A 207 -11.95 -3.77 3.29
N GLY A 208 -12.22 -2.86 2.36
CA GLY A 208 -13.50 -2.15 2.27
C GLY A 208 -13.46 -0.63 2.44
N PHE A 209 -14.47 0.00 1.84
CA PHE A 209 -14.81 1.41 2.03
C PHE A 209 -15.09 1.66 3.54
N PRO A 210 -14.68 2.80 4.13
CA PRO A 210 -14.78 3.06 5.58
C PRO A 210 -16.21 3.24 6.13
N ILE A 211 -17.24 2.84 5.38
CA ILE A 211 -18.64 3.17 5.66
C ILE A 211 -19.46 1.88 5.72
N GLY A 212 -19.33 1.09 6.79
CA GLY A 212 -20.33 0.08 7.18
C GLY A 212 -20.71 -1.03 6.17
N PHE A 213 -20.06 -1.12 5.01
CA PHE A 213 -20.29 -2.20 4.04
C PHE A 213 -19.49 -3.44 4.45
N PRO A 214 -19.98 -4.66 4.14
CA PRO A 214 -19.27 -5.88 4.45
C PRO A 214 -17.84 -5.77 3.94
N GLN A 215 -16.90 -6.06 4.84
CA GLN A 215 -15.46 -6.11 4.61
C GLN A 215 -15.19 -6.68 3.22
N GLY A 216 -14.27 -6.02 2.50
CA GLY A 216 -13.81 -6.47 1.19
C GLY A 216 -13.39 -7.93 1.22
N THR A 217 -13.19 -8.52 0.03
CA THR A 217 -12.79 -9.93 -0.11
C THR A 217 -11.78 -10.32 0.96
N PRO A 218 -11.95 -11.48 1.63
CA PRO A 218 -11.03 -11.92 2.68
C PRO A 218 -9.58 -11.80 2.19
N PHE A 219 -8.64 -11.58 3.12
CA PHE A 219 -7.23 -11.57 2.78
C PHE A 219 -6.84 -12.93 2.17
N GLU A 220 -6.16 -12.87 1.03
CA GLU A 220 -5.75 -14.06 0.27
C GLU A 220 -4.24 -14.01 0.11
N LYS A 221 -3.56 -15.08 0.50
CA LYS A 221 -2.10 -15.08 0.47
C LYS A 221 -1.63 -14.98 -0.96
N THR A 222 -0.57 -14.21 -1.13
CA THR A 222 0.07 -14.01 -2.43
C THR A 222 1.52 -14.44 -2.34
N PHE A 223 1.93 -15.30 -3.27
CA PHE A 223 3.30 -15.78 -3.41
C PHE A 223 3.89 -15.18 -4.68
N ALA A 224 5.16 -14.75 -4.61
CA ALA A 224 5.88 -14.26 -5.77
C ALA A 224 7.29 -14.82 -5.83
N LEU A 225 7.71 -15.17 -7.05
CA LEU A 225 9.09 -15.40 -7.43
C LEU A 225 9.53 -14.23 -8.31
N LYS A 226 10.50 -13.47 -7.84
CA LYS A 226 11.05 -12.31 -8.54
C LYS A 226 12.50 -12.56 -8.90
N ILE A 227 12.84 -12.32 -10.17
CA ILE A 227 14.20 -12.45 -10.70
C ILE A 227 14.59 -11.09 -11.25
N ASP A 228 15.58 -10.47 -10.62
CA ASP A 228 16.09 -9.16 -10.97
C ASP A 228 17.45 -9.27 -11.66
N TYR A 229 17.62 -8.49 -12.72
CA TYR A 229 18.88 -8.23 -13.41
C TYR A 229 19.27 -6.76 -13.25
N THR A 230 20.51 -6.51 -12.84
CA THR A 230 21.10 -5.17 -12.75
C THR A 230 22.37 -5.11 -13.57
N GLY A 231 22.32 -4.34 -14.66
CA GLY A 231 23.45 -3.97 -15.51
C GLY A 231 23.95 -2.56 -15.21
N ARG A 232 24.85 -2.04 -16.06
CA ARG A 232 25.43 -0.69 -15.90
C ARG A 232 24.47 0.43 -16.29
N GLN A 233 23.72 0.23 -17.37
CA GLN A 233 22.80 1.23 -17.94
C GLN A 233 21.37 0.72 -18.00
N ASN A 234 21.14 -0.54 -17.63
CA ASN A 234 19.87 -1.20 -17.79
C ASN A 234 19.59 -2.12 -16.60
N TYR A 235 18.32 -2.32 -16.33
CA TYR A 235 17.85 -3.27 -15.35
C TYR A 235 16.54 -3.88 -15.82
N GLY A 236 16.21 -5.05 -15.30
CA GLY A 236 14.99 -5.74 -15.65
C GLY A 236 14.59 -6.71 -14.54
N SER A 237 13.30 -6.98 -14.45
CA SER A 237 12.72 -7.91 -13.51
C SER A 237 11.60 -8.68 -14.15
N ILE A 238 11.50 -9.96 -13.80
CA ILE A 238 10.37 -10.83 -14.11
C ILE A 238 9.81 -11.32 -12.78
N ILE A 239 8.49 -11.25 -12.64
CA ILE A 239 7.76 -11.59 -11.42
C ILE A 239 6.68 -12.60 -11.78
N PHE A 240 6.83 -13.82 -11.29
CA PHE A 240 5.75 -14.80 -11.31
C PHE A 240 5.00 -14.68 -10.00
N SER A 241 3.68 -14.51 -10.03
CA SER A 241 2.91 -14.48 -8.79
C SER A 241 1.62 -15.29 -8.87
N HIS A 242 1.26 -15.84 -7.72
CA HIS A 242 0.06 -16.61 -7.50
C HIS A 242 -0.62 -16.09 -6.23
N ARG A 243 -1.92 -15.81 -6.31
CA ARG A 243 -2.74 -15.42 -5.16
C ARG A 243 -3.85 -16.45 -5.00
N GLU A 244 -4.13 -16.87 -3.77
CA GLU A 244 -5.02 -18.02 -3.47
C GLU A 244 -6.41 -17.94 -4.14
N ASP A 245 -6.96 -16.74 -4.30
CA ASP A 245 -8.26 -16.51 -4.95
C ASP A 245 -8.17 -16.05 -6.41
N SER A 246 -6.97 -15.95 -6.99
CA SER A 246 -6.72 -15.31 -8.29
C SER A 246 -6.04 -16.23 -9.29
N LEU A 247 -6.18 -15.87 -10.56
CA LEU A 247 -5.40 -16.44 -11.63
C LEU A 247 -3.93 -15.99 -11.49
N ASN A 248 -3.03 -16.88 -11.92
CA ASN A 248 -1.60 -16.62 -11.96
C ASN A 248 -1.33 -15.36 -12.79
N SER A 249 -0.34 -14.57 -12.37
CA SER A 249 0.08 -13.39 -13.11
C SER A 249 1.57 -13.40 -13.39
N LEU A 250 1.93 -12.81 -14.52
CA LEU A 250 3.30 -12.58 -14.94
C LEU A 250 3.53 -11.07 -15.01
N GLY A 251 4.22 -10.55 -14.01
CA GLY A 251 4.69 -9.17 -13.96
C GLY A 251 6.09 -9.04 -14.59
N PHE A 252 6.38 -7.88 -15.13
CA PHE A 252 7.72 -7.52 -15.57
C PHE A 252 7.93 -6.01 -15.44
N PHE A 253 9.16 -5.60 -15.23
CA PHE A 253 9.55 -4.20 -15.37
C PHE A 253 11.00 -4.07 -15.79
N GLY A 254 11.38 -2.92 -16.32
CA GLY A 254 12.75 -2.63 -16.66
C GLY A 254 12.96 -1.19 -17.10
N GLY A 255 14.23 -0.81 -17.16
CA GLY A 255 14.62 0.51 -17.59
C GLY A 255 15.97 0.50 -18.28
N TRP A 256 16.18 1.53 -19.10
CA TRP A 256 17.41 1.75 -19.85
C TRP A 256 17.75 3.24 -19.86
N THR A 257 18.88 3.57 -19.26
CA THR A 257 19.56 4.86 -19.37
C THR A 257 20.25 4.94 -20.73
N ILE A 258 19.59 5.59 -21.68
CA ILE A 258 20.10 5.77 -23.06
C ILE A 258 21.25 6.76 -23.08
N SER A 259 21.16 7.80 -22.25
CA SER A 259 22.17 8.84 -22.09
C SER A 259 22.10 9.43 -20.69
N ASP A 260 23.00 10.36 -20.37
CA ASP A 260 23.01 11.07 -19.08
C ASP A 260 21.70 11.85 -18.82
N ALA A 261 20.94 12.16 -19.88
CA ALA A 261 19.70 12.93 -19.79
C ALA A 261 18.43 12.09 -20.03
N ILE A 262 18.53 10.91 -20.65
CA ILE A 262 17.35 10.13 -21.09
C ILE A 262 17.30 8.77 -20.40
N LEU A 263 16.20 8.52 -19.71
CA LEU A 263 15.82 7.22 -19.18
C LEU A 263 14.52 6.77 -19.85
N LEU A 264 14.51 5.57 -20.43
CA LEU A 264 13.29 4.87 -20.83
C LEU A 264 12.98 3.76 -19.84
N TYR A 265 11.71 3.50 -19.62
CA TYR A 265 11.29 2.42 -18.76
C TYR A 265 9.92 1.86 -19.16
N GLY A 266 9.67 0.64 -18.72
CA GLY A 266 8.40 -0.03 -18.94
C GLY A 266 8.11 -1.02 -17.84
N GLU A 267 6.83 -1.25 -17.62
CA GLU A 267 6.32 -2.15 -16.60
C GLU A 267 4.99 -2.75 -17.10
N GLY A 268 4.70 -3.97 -16.71
CA GLY A 268 3.42 -4.56 -17.02
C GLY A 268 3.11 -5.80 -16.22
N VAL A 269 1.85 -6.21 -16.32
CA VAL A 269 1.37 -7.49 -15.82
C VAL A 269 0.45 -8.11 -16.84
N ILE A 270 0.55 -9.43 -16.94
CA ILE A 270 -0.31 -10.25 -17.77
C ILE A 270 -1.08 -11.18 -16.84
N THR A 271 -2.40 -11.07 -16.85
CA THR A 271 -3.30 -11.98 -16.13
C THR A 271 -4.17 -12.75 -17.13
N GLN A 272 -4.63 -13.93 -16.72
CA GLN A 272 -5.79 -14.56 -17.33
C GLN A 272 -7.04 -14.01 -16.63
N GLY A 273 -8.09 -13.66 -17.38
CA GLY A 273 -9.33 -13.13 -16.82
C GLY A 273 -9.18 -11.79 -16.07
N SER A 274 -10.27 -11.37 -15.43
CA SER A 274 -10.34 -10.15 -14.61
C SER A 274 -11.36 -10.32 -13.49
N LYS A 275 -11.01 -9.86 -12.28
CA LYS A 275 -11.93 -9.76 -11.14
C LYS A 275 -12.69 -8.44 -11.07
N ALA A 276 -12.45 -7.54 -12.03
CA ALA A 276 -13.14 -6.27 -12.06
C ALA A 276 -14.64 -6.48 -12.20
N LEU A 277 -15.39 -5.54 -11.62
CA LEU A 277 -16.81 -5.43 -11.71
C LEU A 277 -17.17 -4.59 -12.93
N TYR A 278 -18.01 -5.17 -13.78
CA TYR A 278 -18.53 -4.55 -15.00
C TYR A 278 -20.02 -4.27 -14.84
N PRO A 279 -20.52 -3.13 -15.34
CA PRO A 279 -21.94 -2.81 -15.32
C PRO A 279 -22.68 -3.71 -16.31
N LYS A 280 -23.69 -4.45 -15.85
CA LYS A 280 -24.54 -5.26 -16.73
C LYS A 280 -26.01 -5.01 -16.44
N ARG A 281 -26.79 -4.75 -17.50
CA ARG A 281 -28.24 -4.63 -17.40
C ARG A 281 -28.85 -5.95 -16.92
N ASP A 282 -29.73 -5.86 -15.95
CA ASP A 282 -30.39 -7.00 -15.33
C ASP A 282 -31.74 -6.59 -14.72
N SER A 283 -32.37 -7.52 -14.00
CA SER A 283 -33.64 -7.28 -13.31
C SER A 283 -33.47 -6.64 -11.92
N SER A 284 -32.32 -6.02 -11.63
CA SER A 284 -32.15 -5.33 -10.36
C SER A 284 -33.09 -4.12 -10.26
N PRO A 285 -33.40 -3.63 -9.05
CA PRO A 285 -34.19 -2.41 -8.86
C PRO A 285 -33.61 -1.16 -9.54
N PHE A 286 -32.34 -1.20 -9.95
CA PHE A 286 -31.64 -0.08 -10.61
C PHE A 286 -31.47 -0.29 -12.12
N GLY A 287 -32.00 -1.39 -12.67
CA GLY A 287 -31.93 -1.74 -14.10
C GLY A 287 -30.58 -2.27 -14.57
N ALA A 288 -29.59 -2.33 -13.68
CA ALA A 288 -28.27 -2.92 -13.89
C ALA A 288 -27.63 -3.29 -12.54
N SER A 289 -26.56 -4.09 -12.58
CA SER A 289 -25.71 -4.34 -11.43
C SER A 289 -24.25 -4.50 -11.82
N MET A 290 -23.37 -4.40 -10.82
CA MET A 290 -21.93 -4.60 -10.96
C MET A 290 -21.60 -6.10 -10.85
N GLN A 291 -21.08 -6.71 -11.90
CA GLN A 291 -20.86 -8.17 -12.00
C GLN A 291 -19.44 -8.51 -12.47
N LYS A 292 -18.89 -9.64 -11.99
CA LYS A 292 -17.58 -10.16 -12.41
C LYS A 292 -17.69 -10.96 -13.72
N LEU A 293 -17.81 -10.27 -14.85
CA LEU A 293 -18.11 -10.90 -16.14
C LEU A 293 -16.94 -11.73 -16.73
N HIS A 294 -15.70 -11.38 -16.38
CA HIS A 294 -14.49 -11.97 -16.97
C HIS A 294 -13.67 -12.79 -15.97
N GLN A 295 -14.26 -13.21 -14.84
CA GLN A 295 -13.53 -13.95 -13.80
C GLN A 295 -13.05 -15.32 -14.29
N ASP A 296 -13.88 -16.04 -15.04
CA ASP A 296 -13.61 -17.39 -15.53
C ASP A 296 -13.14 -17.41 -17.00
N ASP A 297 -12.83 -16.23 -17.56
CA ASP A 297 -12.40 -16.12 -18.94
C ASP A 297 -10.91 -16.51 -19.09
N SER A 298 -10.61 -17.28 -20.13
CA SER A 298 -9.24 -17.66 -20.50
C SER A 298 -8.52 -16.56 -21.29
N THR A 299 -9.21 -15.46 -21.64
CA THR A 299 -8.59 -14.34 -22.34
C THR A 299 -7.50 -13.69 -21.52
N ILE A 300 -6.42 -13.35 -22.21
CA ILE A 300 -5.29 -12.64 -21.64
C ILE A 300 -5.65 -11.16 -21.48
N LYS A 301 -5.47 -10.63 -20.28
CA LYS A 301 -5.72 -9.23 -19.95
C LYS A 301 -4.41 -8.54 -19.55
N PRO A 302 -3.66 -7.95 -20.49
CA PRO A 302 -2.46 -7.21 -20.15
C PRO A 302 -2.79 -5.82 -19.59
N VAL A 303 -1.97 -5.38 -18.64
CA VAL A 303 -1.84 -3.98 -18.24
C VAL A 303 -0.39 -3.59 -18.49
N LEU A 304 -0.17 -2.59 -19.32
CA LEU A 304 1.16 -2.17 -19.77
C LEU A 304 1.34 -0.69 -19.47
N LEU A 305 2.51 -0.32 -18.99
CA LEU A 305 2.95 1.06 -18.81
C LEU A 305 4.31 1.21 -19.48
N ILE A 306 4.43 2.23 -20.32
CA ILE A 306 5.72 2.65 -20.89
C ILE A 306 5.92 4.12 -20.56
N GLY A 307 7.15 4.49 -20.24
CA GLY A 307 7.47 5.85 -19.89
C GLY A 307 8.89 6.23 -20.23
N GLY A 308 9.12 7.54 -20.20
CA GLY A 308 10.43 8.12 -20.37
C GLY A 308 10.57 9.38 -19.55
N SER A 309 11.78 9.66 -19.10
CA SER A 309 12.13 10.90 -18.43
C SER A 309 13.33 11.55 -19.09
N TYR A 310 13.24 12.87 -19.27
CA TYR A 310 14.31 13.72 -19.76
C TYR A 310 14.71 14.74 -18.69
N THR A 311 15.98 14.73 -18.29
CA THR A 311 16.53 15.70 -17.34
C THR A 311 17.26 16.81 -18.08
N PHE A 312 16.77 18.04 -17.92
CA PHE A 312 17.37 19.25 -18.47
C PHE A 312 18.67 19.58 -17.74
N ALA A 313 19.60 20.27 -18.41
CA ALA A 313 20.83 20.76 -17.79
C ALA A 313 20.58 21.71 -16.60
N ALA A 314 19.41 22.36 -16.56
CA ALA A 314 18.96 23.23 -15.47
C ALA A 314 18.27 22.46 -14.30
N SER A 315 18.50 21.16 -14.19
CA SER A 315 18.00 20.27 -13.11
C SER A 315 16.50 19.98 -13.10
N GLY A 316 15.71 20.50 -14.06
CA GLY A 316 14.33 20.08 -14.25
C GLY A 316 14.25 18.68 -14.87
N THR A 317 13.19 17.93 -14.59
CA THR A 317 12.91 16.65 -15.25
C THR A 317 11.50 16.65 -15.82
N LEU A 318 11.37 16.30 -17.09
CA LEU A 318 10.09 16.04 -17.76
C LEU A 318 9.89 14.53 -17.85
N SER A 319 8.78 14.03 -17.32
CA SER A 319 8.38 12.63 -17.41
C SER A 319 7.08 12.48 -18.18
N MET A 320 7.02 11.50 -19.06
CA MET A 320 5.81 11.11 -19.79
C MET A 320 5.59 9.61 -19.63
N GLU A 321 4.37 9.22 -19.27
CA GLU A 321 3.95 7.82 -19.13
C GLU A 321 2.67 7.59 -19.94
N TYR A 322 2.60 6.44 -20.59
CA TYR A 322 1.43 5.93 -21.27
C TYR A 322 1.05 4.58 -20.67
N ALA A 323 -0.18 4.46 -20.20
CA ALA A 323 -0.72 3.23 -19.62
C ALA A 323 -1.84 2.67 -20.52
N TYR A 324 -1.71 1.39 -20.87
CA TYR A 324 -2.73 0.60 -21.53
C TYR A 324 -3.34 -0.38 -20.53
N TYR A 325 -4.66 -0.32 -20.36
CA TYR A 325 -5.40 -1.12 -19.39
C TYR A 325 -6.50 -1.93 -20.08
N SER A 326 -6.20 -3.18 -20.45
CA SER A 326 -7.16 -4.03 -21.17
C SER A 326 -8.38 -4.52 -20.37
N PRO A 327 -8.36 -4.63 -19.02
CA PRO A 327 -9.57 -4.96 -18.26
C PRO A 327 -10.59 -3.81 -18.19
N GLY A 328 -10.36 -2.69 -18.88
CA GLY A 328 -11.25 -1.53 -18.86
C GLY A 328 -12.65 -1.77 -19.46
N TYR A 329 -13.49 -0.76 -19.33
CA TYR A 329 -14.84 -0.73 -19.88
C TYR A 329 -14.86 -0.54 -21.39
N SER A 330 -15.80 -1.21 -22.06
CA SER A 330 -16.11 -0.99 -23.48
C SER A 330 -16.92 0.30 -23.67
N ASP A 331 -17.08 0.76 -24.92
CA ASP A 331 -17.80 2.01 -25.22
C ASP A 331 -19.26 2.04 -24.72
N ALA A 332 -19.91 0.88 -24.54
CA ALA A 332 -21.30 0.78 -24.09
C ALA A 332 -21.46 0.69 -22.55
N ASP A 333 -20.38 0.38 -21.84
CA ASP A 333 -20.40 0.18 -20.39
C ASP A 333 -20.55 1.50 -19.59
N PRO A 334 -19.92 2.65 -19.98
CA PRO A 334 -20.07 3.92 -19.28
C PRO A 334 -21.52 4.37 -19.10
N ASP A 335 -22.35 4.25 -20.14
CA ASP A 335 -23.75 4.66 -20.05
C ASP A 335 -24.51 3.85 -19.00
N THR A 336 -24.30 2.53 -19.00
CA THR A 336 -24.90 1.61 -18.04
C THR A 336 -24.38 1.87 -16.62
N TYR A 337 -23.08 2.16 -16.49
CA TYR A 337 -22.44 2.52 -15.22
C TYR A 337 -23.01 3.83 -14.64
N TYR A 338 -23.10 4.90 -15.44
CA TYR A 338 -23.62 6.18 -14.98
C TYR A 338 -25.13 6.16 -14.75
N SER A 339 -25.90 5.36 -15.48
CA SER A 339 -27.32 5.17 -15.18
C SER A 339 -27.51 4.42 -13.86
N LEU A 340 -26.73 3.36 -13.64
CA LEU A 340 -26.74 2.58 -12.39
C LEU A 340 -26.44 3.48 -11.18
N ARG A 341 -25.39 4.29 -11.26
CA ARG A 341 -25.00 5.23 -10.20
C ARG A 341 -26.08 6.25 -9.89
N ARG A 342 -26.69 6.85 -10.92
CA ARG A 342 -27.78 7.82 -10.73
C ARG A 342 -29.00 7.19 -10.04
N SER A 343 -29.41 6.01 -10.49
CA SER A 343 -30.51 5.26 -9.87
C SER A 343 -30.22 4.89 -8.41
N ALA A 344 -29.00 4.41 -8.13
CA ALA A 344 -28.55 4.04 -6.79
C ALA A 344 -28.47 5.24 -5.85
N ALA A 345 -27.97 6.39 -6.33
CA ALA A 345 -27.89 7.63 -5.55
C ALA A 345 -29.28 8.19 -5.21
N GLY A 346 -30.22 8.16 -6.17
CA GLY A 346 -31.61 8.55 -5.91
C GLY A 346 -32.30 7.64 -4.88
N ALA A 347 -31.84 6.39 -4.73
CA ALA A 347 -32.36 5.44 -3.75
C ALA A 347 -31.80 5.63 -2.33
N ILE A 348 -30.70 6.35 -2.12
CA ILE A 348 -30.11 6.52 -0.77
C ILE A 348 -31.06 7.26 0.18
N SER A 349 -31.80 8.25 -0.33
CA SER A 349 -32.79 9.00 0.45
C SER A 349 -34.08 8.21 0.73
N SER A 350 -34.27 7.03 0.13
CA SER A 350 -35.37 6.14 0.47
C SER A 350 -35.15 5.48 1.84
N SER A 351 -36.20 4.91 2.44
CA SER A 351 -36.07 4.14 3.68
C SER A 351 -36.06 2.63 3.41
N GLY A 352 -35.38 1.87 4.27
CA GLY A 352 -35.37 0.40 4.23
C GLY A 352 -34.39 -0.22 3.22
N LEU A 353 -34.76 -1.39 2.69
CA LEU A 353 -33.89 -2.24 1.85
C LEU A 353 -33.36 -1.54 0.59
N LEU A 354 -34.13 -0.63 -0.01
CA LEU A 354 -33.75 0.04 -1.25
C LEU A 354 -32.58 1.01 -1.03
N SER A 355 -32.55 1.70 0.11
CA SER A 355 -31.43 2.57 0.51
C SER A 355 -30.16 1.76 0.77
N ALA A 356 -30.26 0.64 1.50
CA ALA A 356 -29.14 -0.25 1.73
C ALA A 356 -28.56 -0.83 0.41
N LEU A 357 -29.42 -1.16 -0.56
CA LEU A 357 -29.01 -1.61 -1.90
C LEU A 357 -28.35 -0.49 -2.71
N GLY A 358 -28.88 0.74 -2.65
CA GLY A 358 -28.31 1.90 -3.33
C GLY A 358 -26.92 2.22 -2.80
N GLN A 359 -26.78 2.25 -1.48
CA GLN A 359 -25.53 2.38 -0.76
C GLN A 359 -24.49 1.30 -1.15
N LYS A 360 -24.88 0.01 -1.14
CA LYS A 360 -24.01 -1.08 -1.58
C LYS A 360 -23.56 -0.91 -3.04
N THR A 361 -24.49 -0.54 -3.92
CA THR A 361 -24.22 -0.35 -5.35
C THR A 361 -23.23 0.80 -5.56
N LEU A 362 -23.42 1.93 -4.87
CA LEU A 362 -22.48 3.04 -4.95
C LEU A 362 -21.09 2.67 -4.43
N GLY A 363 -21.01 1.85 -3.38
CA GLY A 363 -19.75 1.29 -2.89
C GLY A 363 -19.04 0.44 -3.95
N GLN A 364 -19.76 -0.45 -4.62
CA GLN A 364 -19.23 -1.27 -5.73
C GLN A 364 -18.82 -0.43 -6.95
N THR A 365 -19.45 0.71 -7.20
CA THR A 365 -19.05 1.60 -8.30
C THR A 365 -17.86 2.49 -7.94
N ALA A 366 -17.58 2.69 -6.65
CA ALA A 366 -16.43 3.44 -6.16
C ALA A 366 -15.17 2.56 -6.05
N SER A 367 -15.35 1.26 -5.86
CA SER A 367 -14.29 0.24 -5.93
C SER A 367 -14.74 -0.90 -6.84
N THR A 368 -14.37 -0.81 -8.12
CA THR A 368 -14.81 -1.75 -9.16
C THR A 368 -13.99 -3.04 -9.20
N GLY A 369 -13.32 -3.43 -8.11
CA GLY A 369 -12.49 -4.63 -8.06
C GLY A 369 -11.21 -4.43 -7.28
#